data_AF-A0AAN1UFC2-F1
#
_entry.id   AF-A0AAN1UFC2-F1
#
_cell.length_a   1.000
_cell.length_b   1.000
_cell.length_c   1.000
_cell.angle_alpha   90.00
_cell.angle_beta   90.00
_cell.angle_gamma   90.00
#
_symmetry.space_group_name_H-M   'P 1'
#
loop_
_entity.id
_entity.type
_entity.pdbx_description
1 polymer ?
#
loop_
_entity_poly.entity_id
_entity_poly.type
_entity_poly.pdbx_seq_one_letter_code
_entity_poly.pdbx_strand_id
1 'polypeptide(L)'
;MKNVDTVKRLAESGQEAKKLFSDLAKDIDRQENAGYDLWTHLPSYKAAVAAHGDYAVEHKPSVADIMIEAAMFLSDKMEVEPDMTPDKAEWYSCPCGQEH
;
A
#
# COMPACT_ATOMS: atom_id res chain seq x y z
N MET A 1 -25.57 42.65 8.61
CA MET A 1 -24.81 42.10 7.45
C MET A 1 -23.68 41.15 7.84
N LYS A 2 -22.95 41.34 8.96
CA LYS A 2 -21.81 40.48 9.36
C LYS A 2 -22.09 38.97 9.53
N ASN A 3 -23.32 38.56 9.88
CA ASN A 3 -23.64 37.14 10.12
C ASN A 3 -23.79 36.33 8.81
N VAL A 4 -24.21 36.95 7.72
CA VAL A 4 -24.40 36.26 6.44
C VAL A 4 -23.05 35.89 5.83
N ASP A 5 -22.06 36.78 5.92
CA ASP A 5 -20.70 36.54 5.43
C ASP A 5 -19.96 35.46 6.23
N THR A 6 -20.25 35.30 7.52
CA THR A 6 -19.66 34.25 8.35
C THR A 6 -20.25 32.87 8.03
N VAL A 7 -21.58 32.78 7.84
CA VAL A 7 -22.23 31.53 7.45
C VAL A 7 -21.78 31.08 6.05
N LYS A 8 -21.65 32.02 5.11
CA LYS A 8 -21.16 31.72 3.75
C LYS A 8 -19.73 31.15 3.76
N ARG A 9 -18.82 31.77 4.51
CA ARG A 9 -17.43 31.29 4.64
C ARG A 9 -17.33 29.90 5.29
N LEU A 10 -18.17 29.62 6.30
CA LEU A 10 -18.23 28.29 6.92
C LEU A 10 -18.74 27.22 5.95
N ALA A 11 -19.74 27.56 5.14
CA ALA A 11 -20.26 26.65 4.10
C ALA A 11 -19.22 26.36 3.01
N GLU A 12 -18.50 27.39 2.56
CA GLU A 12 -17.39 27.27 1.60
C GLU A 12 -16.26 26.38 2.15
N SER A 13 -15.81 26.63 3.39
CA SER A 13 -14.79 25.81 4.05
C SER A 13 -15.24 24.35 4.23
N GLY A 14 -16.51 24.11 4.56
CA GLY A 14 -17.08 22.76 4.65
C GLY A 14 -17.10 22.03 3.31
N GLN A 15 -17.37 22.74 2.21
CA GLN A 15 -17.31 22.18 0.86
C GLN A 15 -15.87 21.86 0.42
N GLU A 16 -14.92 22.73 0.74
CA GLU A 16 -13.49 22.50 0.48
C GLU A 16 -12.95 21.29 1.24
N ALA A 17 -13.27 21.17 2.53
CA ALA A 17 -12.88 20.01 3.34
C ALA A 17 -13.47 18.71 2.77
N LYS A 18 -14.75 18.72 2.36
CA LYS A 18 -15.38 17.55 1.74
C LYS A 18 -14.69 17.15 0.44
N LYS A 19 -14.31 18.12 -0.39
CA LYS A 19 -13.57 17.87 -1.62
C LYS A 19 -12.20 17.26 -1.31
N LEU A 20 -11.47 17.82 -0.35
CA LEU A 20 -10.17 17.32 0.08
C LEU A 20 -10.25 15.85 0.53
N PHE A 21 -11.20 15.51 1.40
CA PHE A 21 -11.37 14.12 1.85
C PHE A 21 -11.76 13.18 0.70
N SER A 22 -12.61 13.64 -0.22
CA SER A 22 -12.98 12.83 -1.39
C SER A 22 -11.81 12.59 -2.33
N ASP A 23 -10.94 13.58 -2.52
CA ASP A 23 -9.77 13.45 -3.39
C ASP A 23 -8.71 12.58 -2.72
N LEU A 24 -8.48 12.75 -1.41
CA LEU A 24 -7.61 11.89 -0.63
C LEU A 24 -8.04 10.42 -0.68
N ALA A 25 -9.33 10.14 -0.54
CA ALA A 25 -9.85 8.77 -0.64
C ALA A 25 -9.58 8.13 -2.01
N LYS A 26 -9.71 8.90 -3.10
CA LYS A 26 -9.38 8.42 -4.46
C LYS A 26 -7.89 8.16 -4.62
N ASP A 27 -7.05 9.01 -4.05
CA ASP A 27 -5.61 8.84 -4.16
C ASP A 27 -5.13 7.63 -3.35
N ILE A 28 -5.72 7.38 -2.17
CA ILE A 28 -5.48 6.15 -1.40
C ILE A 28 -5.89 4.91 -2.22
N ASP A 29 -7.10 4.90 -2.79
CA ASP A 29 -7.58 3.79 -3.61
C ASP A 29 -6.67 3.54 -4.84
N ARG A 30 -6.20 4.60 -5.50
CA ARG A 30 -5.22 4.48 -6.60
C ARG A 30 -3.90 3.90 -6.12
N GLN A 31 -3.39 4.34 -4.97
CA GLN A 31 -2.14 3.82 -4.41
C GLN A 31 -2.28 2.36 -3.99
N GLU A 32 -3.41 1.97 -3.42
CA GLU A 32 -3.68 0.58 -3.05
C GLU A 32 -3.75 -0.34 -4.27
N ASN A 33 -4.38 0.11 -5.35
CA ASN A 33 -4.44 -0.63 -6.61
C ASN A 33 -3.05 -0.75 -7.26
N ALA A 34 -2.30 0.35 -7.34
CA ALA A 34 -0.94 0.33 -7.88
C ALA A 34 0.02 -0.53 -7.03
N GLY A 35 -0.12 -0.48 -5.70
CA GLY A 35 0.62 -1.33 -4.78
C GLY A 35 0.27 -2.80 -4.96
N TYR A 36 -1.02 -3.13 -5.12
CA TYR A 36 -1.46 -4.48 -5.43
C TYR A 36 -0.86 -4.99 -6.75
N ASP A 37 -0.95 -4.21 -7.83
CA ASP A 37 -0.40 -4.59 -9.13
C ASP A 37 1.09 -4.90 -9.03
N LEU A 38 1.87 -4.05 -8.35
CA LEU A 38 3.30 -4.29 -8.08
C LEU A 38 3.50 -5.59 -7.29
N TRP A 39 2.75 -5.77 -6.20
CA TRP A 39 2.88 -6.93 -5.33
C TRP A 39 2.68 -8.26 -6.07
N THR A 40 1.77 -8.33 -7.05
CA THR A 40 1.55 -9.57 -7.83
C THR A 40 2.79 -10.09 -8.55
N HIS A 41 3.81 -9.25 -8.74
CA HIS A 41 5.08 -9.62 -9.35
C HIS A 41 6.15 -10.06 -8.35
N LEU A 42 5.93 -9.85 -7.05
CA LEU A 42 6.91 -10.09 -5.99
C LEU A 42 6.85 -11.52 -5.43
N PRO A 43 7.93 -12.01 -4.80
CA PRO A 43 7.97 -13.34 -4.19
C PRO A 43 6.88 -13.62 -3.15
N SER A 44 6.57 -12.67 -2.27
CA SER A 44 5.58 -12.85 -1.21
C SER A 44 4.17 -13.12 -1.73
N TYR A 45 3.81 -12.57 -2.89
CA TYR A 45 2.55 -12.89 -3.57
C TYR A 45 2.53 -14.34 -4.06
N LYS A 46 3.65 -14.83 -4.62
CA LYS A 46 3.76 -16.23 -5.06
C LYS A 46 3.65 -17.17 -3.87
N ALA A 47 4.25 -16.81 -2.72
CA ALA A 47 4.10 -17.55 -1.48
C ALA A 47 2.63 -17.55 -1.00
N ALA A 48 1.96 -16.39 -1.04
CA ALA A 48 0.55 -16.28 -0.69
C ALA A 48 -0.36 -17.11 -1.60
N VAL A 49 -0.13 -17.11 -2.91
CA VAL A 49 -0.87 -17.96 -3.87
C VAL A 49 -0.59 -19.44 -3.63
N ALA A 50 0.64 -19.82 -3.29
CA ALA A 50 0.96 -21.21 -2.97
C ALA A 50 0.26 -21.69 -1.68
N ALA A 51 0.13 -20.82 -0.68
CA ALA A 51 -0.50 -21.14 0.60
C ALA A 51 -2.05 -21.05 0.57
N HIS A 52 -2.60 -20.07 -0.14
CA HIS A 52 -4.01 -19.69 -0.04
C HIS A 52 -4.78 -19.74 -1.38
N GLY A 53 -4.11 -20.00 -2.50
CA GLY A 53 -4.73 -20.00 -3.83
C GLY A 53 -5.42 -18.68 -4.14
N ASP A 54 -6.70 -18.75 -4.52
CA ASP A 54 -7.51 -17.58 -4.87
C ASP A 54 -7.73 -16.60 -3.70
N TYR A 55 -7.51 -17.04 -2.46
CA TYR A 55 -7.65 -16.22 -1.24
C TYR A 55 -6.37 -15.44 -0.88
N ALA A 56 -5.31 -15.53 -1.68
CA ALA A 56 -4.06 -14.80 -1.42
C ALA A 56 -4.27 -13.29 -1.22
N VAL A 57 -5.22 -12.69 -1.94
CA VAL A 57 -5.52 -11.26 -1.89
C VAL A 57 -6.06 -10.79 -0.53
N GLU A 58 -6.63 -11.68 0.28
CA GLU A 58 -7.11 -11.36 1.64
C GLU A 58 -5.96 -11.08 2.61
N HIS A 59 -4.76 -11.53 2.26
CA HIS A 59 -3.55 -11.34 3.04
C HIS A 59 -2.63 -10.26 2.46
N LYS A 60 -3.16 -9.35 1.62
CA LYS A 60 -2.36 -8.28 0.99
C LYS A 60 -1.55 -7.47 2.04
N PRO A 61 -0.23 -7.27 1.86
CA PRO A 61 0.57 -6.43 2.73
C PRO A 61 0.24 -4.93 2.57
N SER A 62 0.79 -4.09 3.44
CA SER A 62 0.70 -2.64 3.27
C SER A 62 1.51 -2.17 2.05
N VAL A 63 1.18 -1.00 1.50
CA VAL A 63 1.95 -0.39 0.40
C VAL A 63 3.42 -0.17 0.82
N ALA A 64 3.67 0.15 2.09
CA ALA A 64 5.04 0.32 2.59
C ALA A 64 5.83 -0.99 2.54
N ASP A 65 5.24 -2.10 2.99
CA ASP A 65 5.89 -3.42 2.99
C ASP A 65 6.17 -3.91 1.57
N ILE A 66 5.21 -3.67 0.65
CA ILE A 66 5.36 -3.98 -0.78
C ILE A 66 6.55 -3.22 -1.38
N MET A 67 6.71 -1.93 -1.05
CA MET A 67 7.82 -1.12 -1.53
C MET A 67 9.17 -1.58 -0.98
N ILE A 68 9.20 -2.03 0.28
CA ILE A 68 10.42 -2.59 0.90
C ILE A 68 10.80 -3.89 0.20
N GLU A 69 9.85 -4.83 0.05
CA GLU A 69 10.11 -6.08 -0.66
C GLU A 69 10.55 -5.83 -2.10
N ALA A 70 9.91 -4.92 -2.83
CA ALA A 70 10.29 -4.57 -4.19
C ALA A 70 11.73 -4.04 -4.28
N ALA A 71 12.14 -3.18 -3.33
CA ALA A 71 13.51 -2.67 -3.27
C ALA A 71 14.52 -3.80 -2.99
N MET A 72 14.21 -4.70 -2.06
CA MET A 72 15.05 -5.87 -1.75
C MET A 72 15.16 -6.81 -2.95
N PHE A 73 14.03 -7.10 -3.61
CA PHE A 73 13.98 -7.95 -4.81
C PHE A 73 14.81 -7.38 -5.95
N LEU A 74 14.73 -6.07 -6.19
CA LEU A 74 15.56 -5.40 -7.19
C LEU A 74 17.04 -5.41 -6.82
N SER A 75 17.38 -5.15 -5.55
CA SER A 75 18.76 -5.23 -5.04
C SER A 75 19.37 -6.60 -5.30
N ASP A 76 18.64 -7.67 -4.98
CA ASP A 76 19.05 -9.06 -5.21
C ASP A 76 19.24 -9.35 -6.70
N LYS A 77 18.35 -8.86 -7.57
CA LYS A 77 18.47 -9.04 -9.03
C LYS A 77 19.62 -8.27 -9.64
N MET A 78 20.05 -7.19 -9.01
CA MET A 78 21.17 -6.36 -9.45
C MET A 78 22.49 -6.73 -8.78
N GLU A 79 22.51 -7.79 -7.94
CA GLU A 79 23.67 -8.21 -7.15
C GLU A 79 24.25 -7.08 -6.27
N VAL A 80 23.38 -6.15 -5.87
CA VAL A 80 23.73 -5.09 -4.92
C VAL A 80 23.39 -5.62 -3.54
N GLU A 81 24.37 -5.68 -2.65
CA GLU A 81 24.13 -5.96 -1.23
C GLU A 81 23.38 -4.78 -0.61
N PRO A 82 22.12 -4.95 -0.18
CA PRO A 82 21.42 -3.91 0.53
C PRO A 82 22.12 -3.65 1.87
N ASP A 83 22.25 -2.37 2.24
CA ASP A 83 22.77 -1.90 3.53
C ASP A 83 22.00 -2.52 4.73
N MET A 84 20.76 -2.95 4.50
CA MET A 84 19.92 -3.58 5.49
C MET A 84 20.04 -5.11 5.41
N THR A 85 20.34 -5.74 6.55
CA THR A 85 20.29 -7.19 6.76
C THR A 85 19.03 -7.63 7.54
N PRO A 86 17.80 -7.43 7.05
CA PRO A 86 16.70 -8.27 7.51
C PRO A 86 16.82 -9.64 6.84
N ASP A 87 16.28 -10.67 7.49
CA ASP A 87 16.28 -12.02 6.93
C ASP A 87 15.48 -12.00 5.61
N LYS A 88 16.17 -12.15 4.47
CA LYS A 88 15.55 -12.06 3.14
C LYS A 88 14.41 -13.05 2.98
N ALA A 89 14.46 -14.17 3.70
CA ALA A 89 13.39 -15.16 3.73
C ALA A 89 12.09 -14.57 4.25
N GLU A 90 12.14 -13.68 5.25
CA GLU A 90 10.96 -13.08 5.87
C GLU A 90 10.19 -12.18 4.88
N TRP A 91 10.91 -11.38 4.10
CA TRP A 91 10.30 -10.49 3.10
C TRP A 91 9.67 -11.21 1.91
N TYR A 92 10.15 -12.42 1.61
CA TYR A 92 9.63 -13.23 0.51
C TYR A 92 8.60 -14.27 0.97
N SER A 93 8.32 -14.33 2.27
CA SER A 93 7.31 -15.20 2.87
C SER A 93 5.89 -14.70 2.62
N CYS A 94 4.88 -15.53 2.87
CA CYS A 94 3.50 -15.03 2.80
C CYS A 94 3.27 -13.99 3.90
N PRO A 95 2.58 -12.88 3.59
CA PRO A 95 2.21 -11.85 4.56
C PRO A 95 1.16 -12.28 5.60
N CYS A 96 0.58 -13.48 5.52
CA CYS A 96 -0.45 -13.93 6.46
C CYS A 96 0.07 -14.19 7.89
N GLY A 97 1.39 -14.26 8.07
CA GLY A 97 2.04 -14.49 9.38
C GLY A 97 1.94 -15.94 9.88
N GLN A 98 1.61 -16.89 9.01
CA GLN A 98 1.55 -18.33 9.32
C GLN A 98 2.72 -19.07 8.68
N GLU A 99 3.13 -20.19 9.28
CA GLU A 99 4.13 -21.08 8.69
C GLU A 99 3.48 -21.99 7.64
N HIS A 100 4.06 -22.07 6.44
CA HIS A 100 3.63 -22.94 5.34
C HIS A 100 4.79 -23.33 4.42
#